data_AF-A0A0M3HWV9-F1
#
_entry.id   AF-A0A0M3HWV9-F1
#
_cell.length_a   1.000
_cell.length_b   1.000
_cell.length_c   1.000
_cell.angle_alpha   90.00
_cell.angle_beta   90.00
_cell.angle_gamma   90.00
#
_symmetry.space_group_name_H-M   'P 1'
#
loop_
_entity.id
_entity.type
_entity.pdbx_description
1 polymer ?
#
loop_
_entity_poly.entity_id
_entity_poly.type
_entity_poly.pdbx_seq_one_letter_code
_entity_poly.pdbx_strand_id
1 'polypeptide(L)'
;MQTKKQVFQLARKSPQQLSKDINFIPHIGFQWSDDNQNDDFVIYDAYWNVPTFKGSKEDYFRNLPSDMIGMTLKTQSLLIVYTASNTVQVYDTKKHRIVQEYPIETNKLVGCLNE
;
A
#
# COMPACT_ATOMS: atom_id res chain seq x y z
N MET A 1 9.02 29.97 -23.22
CA MET A 1 8.08 28.83 -23.10
C MET A 1 7.79 28.60 -21.63
N GLN A 2 6.56 28.86 -21.16
CA GLN A 2 6.17 28.55 -19.78
C GLN A 2 5.86 27.05 -19.68
N THR A 3 6.58 26.34 -18.82
CA THR A 3 6.27 24.96 -18.42
C THR A 3 4.93 24.96 -17.70
N LYS A 4 3.93 24.30 -18.31
CA LYS A 4 2.62 24.10 -17.70
C LYS A 4 2.82 23.38 -16.36
N LYS A 5 2.54 24.03 -15.23
CA LYS A 5 2.56 23.38 -13.91
C LYS A 5 1.57 22.21 -13.98
N GLN A 6 2.07 20.97 -13.83
CA GLN A 6 1.19 19.82 -13.62
C GLN A 6 0.56 20.00 -12.24
N VAL A 7 -0.71 20.40 -12.23
CA VAL A 7 -1.51 20.51 -11.01
C VAL A 7 -2.30 19.23 -10.89
N PHE A 8 -2.26 18.59 -9.73
CA PHE A 8 -3.14 17.47 -9.42
C PHE A 8 -4.59 17.93 -9.53
N GLN A 9 -5.39 17.24 -10.33
CA GLN A 9 -6.82 17.49 -10.47
C GLN A 9 -7.57 16.28 -9.92
N LEU A 10 -8.63 16.54 -9.16
CA LEU A 10 -9.53 15.48 -8.73
C LEU A 10 -10.23 14.89 -9.95
N ALA A 11 -10.28 13.57 -10.02
CA ALA A 11 -11.06 12.88 -11.03
C ALA A 11 -12.56 13.23 -10.88
N ARG A 12 -13.29 13.20 -11.99
CA ARG A 12 -14.74 13.43 -11.97
C ARG A 12 -15.41 12.38 -11.07
N LYS A 13 -16.36 12.82 -10.24
CA LYS A 13 -17.10 11.99 -9.26
C LYS A 13 -16.28 11.56 -8.03
N SER A 14 -15.13 12.17 -7.76
CA SER A 14 -14.39 11.97 -6.51
C SER A 14 -14.70 13.06 -5.47
N PRO A 15 -14.71 12.73 -4.15
CA PRO A 15 -14.55 11.39 -3.56
C PRO A 15 -15.78 10.51 -3.80
N GLN A 16 -15.58 9.20 -3.83
CA GLN A 16 -16.67 8.21 -3.87
C GLN A 16 -16.79 7.53 -2.51
N GLN A 17 -18.00 7.25 -2.07
CA GLN A 17 -18.22 6.36 -0.94
C GLN A 17 -17.81 4.94 -1.32
N LEU A 18 -17.01 4.29 -0.46
CA LEU A 18 -16.58 2.91 -0.68
C LEU A 18 -17.80 1.99 -0.83
N SER A 19 -17.73 1.03 -1.77
CA SER A 19 -18.81 0.07 -2.01
C SER A 19 -19.27 -0.63 -0.72
N LYS A 20 -20.58 -0.86 -0.61
CA LYS A 20 -21.19 -1.63 0.49
C LYS A 20 -20.68 -3.07 0.55
N ASP A 21 -20.10 -3.57 -0.54
CA ASP A 21 -19.50 -4.89 -0.60
C ASP A 21 -18.19 -4.97 0.21
N ILE A 22 -17.59 -3.84 0.56
CA ILE A 22 -16.44 -3.76 1.46
C ILE A 22 -16.97 -3.46 2.87
N ASN A 23 -17.09 -4.52 3.67
CA ASN A 23 -17.67 -4.49 5.02
C ASN A 23 -16.63 -4.22 6.13
N PHE A 24 -15.47 -3.67 5.78
CA PHE A 24 -14.39 -3.30 6.69
C PHE A 24 -13.82 -1.94 6.31
N ILE A 25 -13.11 -1.30 7.24
CA ILE A 25 -12.41 -0.03 6.97
C ILE A 25 -10.98 -0.36 6.55
N PRO A 26 -10.56 -0.05 5.31
CA PRO A 26 -9.18 -0.27 4.90
C PRO A 26 -8.25 0.69 5.65
N HIS A 27 -7.28 0.14 6.36
CA HIS A 27 -6.25 0.93 7.06
C HIS A 27 -5.07 1.30 6.15
N ILE A 28 -4.85 0.50 5.12
CA ILE A 28 -3.78 0.69 4.14
C ILE A 28 -4.32 0.40 2.74
N GLY A 29 -3.73 1.06 1.76
CA GLY A 29 -3.90 0.74 0.34
C GLY A 29 -2.54 0.79 -0.34
N PHE A 30 -2.30 -0.11 -1.28
CA PHE A 30 -1.12 -0.05 -2.12
C PHE A 30 -1.48 -0.49 -3.52
N GLN A 31 -0.76 0.05 -4.51
CA GLN A 31 -0.92 -0.33 -5.90
C GLN A 31 0.06 -1.45 -6.22
N TRP A 32 -0.46 -2.62 -6.61
CA TRP A 32 0.34 -3.66 -7.25
C TRP A 32 0.48 -3.32 -8.73
N SER A 33 1.72 -3.27 -9.25
CA SER A 33 2.00 -3.07 -10.67
C SER A 33 2.61 -4.34 -11.24
N ASP A 34 1.76 -5.28 -11.66
CA ASP A 34 2.12 -6.34 -12.61
C ASP A 34 1.06 -6.40 -13.70
N ASP A 35 1.50 -6.56 -14.95
CA ASP A 35 0.67 -6.84 -16.12
C ASP A 35 0.10 -8.29 -16.12
N ASN A 36 0.41 -9.09 -15.10
CA ASN A 36 -0.10 -10.45 -14.94
C ASN A 36 -1.12 -10.53 -13.80
N GLN A 37 -2.39 -10.47 -14.17
CA GLN A 37 -3.54 -10.70 -13.30
C GLN A 37 -3.76 -12.20 -13.08
N ASN A 38 -3.06 -12.83 -12.12
CA ASN A 38 -3.51 -14.10 -11.55
C ASN A 38 -3.14 -14.15 -10.05
N ASP A 39 -4.21 -14.24 -9.23
CA ASP A 39 -4.34 -14.64 -7.81
C ASP A 39 -3.55 -13.83 -6.74
N ASP A 40 -4.09 -13.14 -5.72
CA ASP A 40 -5.43 -12.74 -5.28
C ASP A 40 -5.29 -11.77 -4.07
N PHE A 41 -5.88 -10.58 -4.14
CA PHE A 41 -5.87 -9.44 -3.18
C PHE A 41 -7.09 -8.56 -3.48
N VAL A 42 -7.56 -7.66 -2.59
CA VAL A 42 -8.65 -6.74 -3.01
C VAL A 42 -8.10 -5.74 -4.02
N ILE A 43 -8.17 -6.09 -5.30
CA ILE A 43 -8.12 -5.13 -6.38
C ILE A 43 -9.43 -4.35 -6.27
N TYR A 44 -9.30 -3.09 -5.88
CA TYR A 44 -10.42 -2.18 -5.92
C TYR A 44 -10.33 -1.39 -7.20
N ASP A 45 -11.32 -1.58 -8.09
CA ASP A 45 -11.45 -0.72 -9.25
C ASP A 45 -12.09 0.60 -8.81
N ALA A 46 -11.28 1.66 -8.75
CA ALA A 46 -11.73 2.98 -8.33
C ALA A 46 -12.67 3.66 -9.34
N TYR A 47 -12.68 3.25 -10.61
CA TYR A 47 -13.57 3.78 -11.63
C TYR A 47 -14.98 3.19 -11.49
N TRP A 48 -15.08 1.88 -11.26
CA TRP A 48 -16.36 1.17 -11.12
C TRP A 48 -16.87 1.10 -9.68
N ASN A 49 -16.03 1.38 -8.68
CA ASN A 49 -16.34 1.24 -7.25
C ASN A 49 -16.82 -0.18 -6.91
N VAL A 50 -16.05 -1.18 -7.35
CA VAL A 50 -16.36 -2.60 -7.13
C VAL A 50 -15.09 -3.31 -6.64
N PRO A 51 -15.17 -4.14 -5.58
CA PRO A 51 -14.10 -5.06 -5.24
C PRO A 51 -14.08 -6.19 -6.28
N THR A 52 -13.02 -6.31 -7.06
CA THR A 52 -12.93 -7.36 -8.09
C THR A 52 -12.42 -8.69 -7.54
N PHE A 53 -11.95 -8.73 -6.28
CA PHE A 53 -11.59 -9.95 -5.56
C PHE A 53 -11.69 -9.76 -4.03
N LYS A 54 -11.93 -10.84 -3.26
CA LYS A 54 -12.00 -10.86 -1.78
C LYS A 54 -11.29 -12.11 -1.23
N GLY A 55 -10.27 -11.93 -0.40
CA GLY A 55 -9.53 -13.01 0.27
C GLY A 55 -8.90 -12.56 1.58
N SER A 56 -8.40 -13.51 2.40
CA SER A 56 -7.75 -13.21 3.67
C SER A 56 -6.30 -12.77 3.46
N LYS A 57 -5.82 -11.79 4.25
CA LYS A 57 -4.40 -11.36 4.25
C LYS A 57 -3.45 -12.55 4.46
N GLU A 58 -3.80 -13.46 5.36
CA GLU A 58 -2.94 -14.57 5.76
C GLU A 58 -2.83 -15.68 4.71
N ASP A 59 -3.71 -15.70 3.71
CA ASP A 59 -3.60 -16.69 2.63
C ASP A 59 -2.50 -16.31 1.63
N TYR A 60 -2.22 -15.00 1.49
CA TYR A 60 -1.31 -14.46 0.46
C TYR A 60 -0.05 -13.82 1.05
N PHE A 61 -0.20 -13.08 2.14
CA PHE A 61 0.87 -12.33 2.79
C PHE A 61 1.03 -12.76 4.24
N ARG A 62 1.39 -14.04 4.42
CA ARG A 62 1.67 -14.61 5.74
C ARG A 62 2.74 -13.82 6.46
N ASN A 63 2.58 -13.69 7.77
CA ASN A 63 3.57 -13.08 8.65
C ASN A 63 3.85 -11.60 8.34
N LEU A 64 2.92 -10.89 7.70
CA LEU A 64 3.01 -9.44 7.66
C LEU A 64 2.74 -8.86 9.06
N PRO A 65 3.47 -7.82 9.46
CA PRO A 65 3.25 -7.14 10.74
C PRO A 65 1.80 -6.68 10.88
N SER A 66 1.28 -6.74 12.10
CA SER A 66 -0.05 -6.24 12.43
C SER A 66 -0.10 -4.71 12.49
N ASP A 67 1.05 -4.07 12.71
CA ASP A 67 1.22 -2.62 12.85
C ASP A 67 1.67 -1.93 11.55
N MET A 68 1.46 -2.58 10.40
CA MET A 68 1.78 -2.02 9.10
C MET A 68 0.92 -0.76 8.82
N ILE A 69 1.58 0.32 8.41
CA ILE A 69 0.95 1.60 8.03
C ILE A 69 1.02 1.88 6.53
N GLY A 70 1.80 1.09 5.79
CA GLY A 70 1.89 1.21 4.34
C GLY A 70 2.78 0.14 3.73
N MET A 71 2.64 -0.07 2.43
CA MET A 71 3.44 -1.02 1.69
C MET A 71 3.66 -0.52 0.26
N THR A 72 4.79 -0.88 -0.35
CA THR A 72 5.07 -0.56 -1.76
C THR A 72 5.88 -1.67 -2.43
N LEU A 73 5.71 -1.82 -3.74
CA LEU A 73 6.44 -2.80 -4.55
C LEU A 73 7.84 -2.26 -4.87
N LYS A 74 8.89 -2.99 -4.47
CA LYS A 74 10.27 -2.68 -4.86
C LYS A 74 10.66 -3.43 -6.13
N THR A 75 10.31 -4.72 -6.18
CA THR A 75 10.49 -5.61 -7.34
C THR A 75 9.32 -6.60 -7.36
N GLN A 76 9.18 -7.39 -8.42
CA GLN A 76 8.13 -8.43 -8.54
C GLN A 76 8.04 -9.41 -7.35
N SER A 77 9.13 -9.57 -6.58
CA SER A 77 9.15 -10.48 -5.43
C SER A 77 9.46 -9.82 -4.09
N LEU A 78 9.61 -8.50 -4.05
CA LEU A 78 9.99 -7.78 -2.84
C LEU A 78 9.05 -6.61 -2.58
N LEU A 79 8.43 -6.65 -1.42
CA LEU A 79 7.63 -5.55 -0.88
C LEU A 79 8.43 -4.81 0.18
N ILE A 80 8.30 -3.50 0.19
CA ILE A 80 8.74 -2.65 1.28
C ILE A 80 7.53 -2.38 2.16
N VAL A 81 7.62 -2.75 3.43
CA VAL A 81 6.59 -2.60 4.45
C VAL A 81 7.02 -1.53 5.43
N TYR A 82 6.14 -0.56 5.68
CA TYR A 82 6.32 0.48 6.69
C TYR A 82 5.46 0.14 7.91
N THR A 83 6.03 0.25 9.09
CA THR A 83 5.37 -0.09 10.36
C THR A 83 5.21 1.13 11.27
N ALA A 84 4.21 1.09 12.15
CA ALA A 84 4.04 2.08 13.21
C ALA A 84 5.15 1.99 14.27
N SER A 85 5.83 0.83 14.37
CA SER A 85 7.05 0.63 15.17
C SER A 85 8.31 1.28 14.60
N ASN A 86 8.17 2.16 13.59
CA ASN A 86 9.25 2.95 13.01
C ASN A 86 10.31 2.09 12.31
N THR A 87 9.88 1.06 11.59
CA THR A 87 10.75 0.19 10.79
C THR A 87 10.31 0.12 9.31
N VAL A 88 11.31 0.02 8.43
CA VAL A 88 11.16 -0.40 7.04
C VAL A 88 11.57 -1.86 6.97
N GLN A 89 10.64 -2.72 6.60
CA GLN A 89 10.89 -4.13 6.42
C GLN A 89 10.85 -4.52 4.95
N VAL A 90 11.70 -5.46 4.55
CA VAL A 90 11.68 -6.06 3.22
C VAL A 90 10.99 -7.42 3.34
N TYR A 91 9.83 -7.54 2.72
CA TYR A 91 9.06 -8.78 2.65
C TYR A 91 9.31 -9.49 1.31
N ASP A 92 9.72 -10.75 1.37
CA ASP A 92 9.90 -11.61 0.20
C ASP A 92 8.60 -12.39 -0.06
N THR A 93 7.94 -12.12 -1.18
CA THR A 93 6.64 -12.72 -1.52
C THR A 93 6.75 -14.19 -1.93
N LYS A 94 7.94 -14.67 -2.33
CA LYS A 94 8.16 -16.08 -2.64
C LYS A 94 8.42 -16.90 -1.39
N LYS A 95 9.07 -16.29 -0.38
CA LYS A 95 9.37 -16.94 0.91
C LYS A 95 8.32 -16.68 1.98
N HIS A 96 7.37 -15.80 1.71
CA HIS A 96 6.31 -15.35 2.62
C HIS A 96 6.83 -14.91 4.00
N ARG A 97 7.91 -14.11 4.02
CA ARG A 97 8.52 -13.62 5.27
C ARG A 97 9.33 -12.36 5.08
N ILE A 98 9.55 -11.66 6.19
CA ILE A 98 10.52 -10.57 6.28
C ILE A 98 11.94 -11.14 6.16
N VAL A 99 12.72 -10.56 5.25
CA VAL A 99 14.12 -10.95 4.98
C VAL A 99 15.12 -9.91 5.49
N GLN A 100 14.70 -8.66 5.63
CA GLN A 100 15.51 -7.57 6.16
C GLN A 100 14.61 -6.58 6.90
N GLU A 101 15.17 -5.93 7.91
CA GLU A 101 14.50 -4.89 8.69
C GLU A 101 15.49 -3.77 8.99
N TYR A 102 15.02 -2.54 8.82
CA TYR A 102 15.79 -1.32 9.02
C TYR A 102 14.99 -0.34 9.85
N PRO A 103 15.58 0.37 10.81
CA PRO A 103 14.89 1.46 11.49
C PRO A 103 14.63 2.62 10.52
N ILE A 104 13.46 3.26 10.61
CA ILE A 104 13.21 4.53 9.95
C ILE A 104 13.83 5.63 10.82
N GLU A 105 14.83 6.32 10.29
CA GLU A 105 15.38 7.50 10.95
C GLU A 105 14.48 8.71 10.66
N THR A 106 13.25 8.69 11.19
CA THR A 106 12.23 9.75 10.96
C THR A 106 12.73 11.13 11.33
N ASN A 107 13.58 11.22 12.36
CA ASN A 107 14.30 12.43 12.77
C ASN A 107 15.22 13.02 11.69
N LYS A 108 15.65 12.23 10.69
CA LYS A 108 16.42 12.73 9.54
C LYS A 108 15.54 13.19 8.38
N LEU A 109 14.28 12.77 8.35
CA LEU A 109 13.36 13.02 7.23
C LEU A 109 12.36 14.13 7.53
N VAL A 110 11.99 14.31 8.80
CA VAL A 110 11.04 15.32 9.24
C VAL A 110 11.76 16.24 10.22
N GLY A 111 11.83 17.53 9.88
CA GLY A 111 12.30 18.53 10.83
C GLY A 111 11.30 18.64 11.97
N CYS A 112 11.65 18.16 13.16
CA CYS A 112 10.85 18.45 14.34
C CYS A 112 10.88 19.97 14.59
N LEU A 113 9.71 20.57 14.80
CA LEU A 113 9.66 21.93 15.33
C LEU A 113 10.17 21.85 16.77
N ASN A 114 11.33 22.45 17.03
CA ASN A 114 11.77 22.71 18.39
C ASN A 114 10.87 23.83 18.93
N GLU A 115 10.06 23.53 19.94
CA GLU A 115 9.36 24.55 20.75
C GLU A 115 10.34 25.38 21.58
#